data_AF-A0A7Y1T1X9-F1
#
_entry.id   AF-A0A7Y1T1X9-F1
#
_cell.length_a   1.000
_cell.length_b   1.000
_cell.length_c   1.000
_cell.angle_alpha   90.00
_cell.angle_beta   90.00
_cell.angle_gamma   90.00
#
_symmetry.space_group_name_H-M   'P 1'
#
loop_
_entity.id
_entity.type
_entity.pdbx_description
1 polymer ?
#
loop_
_entity_poly.entity_id
_entity_poly.type
_entity_poly.pdbx_seq_one_letter_code
_entity_poly.pdbx_strand_id
1 'polypeptide(L)'
;MASGFFALLDDIATLMDDVATMTKISTKKTAGILGDDLAVNAEKASGFKASRELPVLWAITKGSFLNKLIILPLAFLLSAFLPWAVILVLLLGGLYLAYEGAEKIYEVFVPHPQPVPVALNENISDEELVTLEKTKIKSAIVTDFILSVEIVIIA
;
A
#
# COMPACT_ATOMS: atom_id res chain seq x y z
N MET A 1 -32.67 1.12 -37.79
CA MET A 1 -32.65 0.63 -36.40
C MET A 1 -31.38 -0.13 -36.02
N ALA A 2 -30.69 -0.82 -36.94
CA ALA A 2 -29.44 -1.54 -36.62
C ALA A 2 -28.19 -0.63 -36.46
N SER A 3 -28.09 0.49 -37.19
CA SER A 3 -26.87 1.31 -37.18
C SER A 3 -26.60 2.01 -35.83
N GLY A 4 -27.63 2.34 -35.06
CA GLY A 4 -27.46 2.93 -33.72
C GLY A 4 -26.90 1.93 -32.68
N PHE A 5 -27.21 0.65 -32.83
CA PHE A 5 -26.65 -0.40 -31.97
C PHE A 5 -25.16 -0.63 -32.28
N PHE A 6 -24.80 -0.67 -33.57
CA PHE A 6 -23.40 -0.79 -33.96
C PHE A 6 -22.57 0.46 -33.62
N ALA A 7 -23.15 1.66 -33.71
CA ALA A 7 -22.49 2.89 -33.25
C ALA A 7 -22.21 2.87 -31.74
N LEU A 8 -23.15 2.37 -30.91
CA LEU A 8 -22.91 2.20 -29.47
C LEU A 8 -21.80 1.19 -29.17
N LEU A 9 -21.72 0.09 -29.92
CA LEU A 9 -20.63 -0.88 -29.77
C LEU A 9 -19.27 -0.28 -30.18
N ASP A 10 -19.25 0.59 -31.19
CA ASP A 10 -18.05 1.30 -31.63
C ASP A 10 -17.60 2.35 -30.59
N ASP A 11 -18.54 3.10 -30.01
CA ASP A 11 -18.26 4.03 -28.90
C ASP A 11 -17.74 3.29 -27.65
N ILE A 12 -18.29 2.10 -27.34
CA ILE A 12 -17.79 1.27 -26.25
C ILE A 12 -16.38 0.76 -26.59
N ALA A 13 -16.14 0.32 -27.81
CA ALA A 13 -14.84 -0.19 -28.23
C ALA A 13 -13.76 0.89 -28.17
N THR A 14 -14.07 2.12 -28.59
CA THR A 14 -13.17 3.28 -28.50
C THR A 14 -12.88 3.66 -27.04
N LEU A 15 -13.90 3.71 -26.18
CA LEU A 15 -13.70 3.91 -24.74
C LEU A 15 -12.87 2.79 -24.09
N MET A 16 -13.06 1.53 -24.51
CA MET A 16 -12.27 0.41 -24.00
C MET A 16 -10.80 0.52 -24.42
N ASP A 17 -10.51 1.03 -25.62
CA ASP A 17 -9.14 1.28 -26.08
C ASP A 17 -8.48 2.42 -25.27
N ASP A 18 -9.20 3.51 -25.00
CA ASP A 18 -8.73 4.58 -24.12
C ASP A 18 -8.45 4.07 -22.70
N VAL A 19 -9.33 3.24 -22.15
CA VAL A 19 -9.11 2.60 -20.85
C VAL A 19 -7.89 1.69 -20.89
N ALA A 20 -7.71 0.89 -21.95
CA ALA A 20 -6.56 -0.01 -22.09
C ALA A 20 -5.24 0.76 -22.20
N THR A 21 -5.20 1.84 -22.98
CA THR A 21 -4.00 2.68 -23.15
C THR A 21 -3.66 3.44 -21.86
N MET A 22 -4.63 4.05 -21.20
CA MET A 22 -4.43 4.75 -19.93
C MET A 22 -4.04 3.80 -18.79
N THR A 23 -4.62 2.59 -18.78
CA THR A 23 -4.22 1.52 -17.84
C THR A 23 -2.75 1.14 -18.06
N LYS A 24 -2.31 0.99 -19.31
CA LYS A 24 -0.91 0.65 -19.64
C LYS A 24 0.06 1.75 -19.19
N ILE A 25 -0.28 3.02 -19.39
CA ILE A 25 0.54 4.16 -18.98
C ILE A 25 0.62 4.23 -17.45
N SER A 26 -0.53 4.15 -16.76
CA SER A 26 -0.60 4.19 -15.30
C SER A 26 0.18 3.03 -14.68
N THR A 27 -0.01 1.81 -15.20
CA THR A 27 0.75 0.63 -14.76
C THR A 27 2.26 0.84 -14.90
N LYS A 28 2.71 1.43 -16.02
CA LYS A 28 4.14 1.71 -16.24
C LYS A 28 4.69 2.76 -15.26
N LYS A 29 3.92 3.80 -14.93
CA LYS A 29 4.33 4.82 -13.96
C LYS A 29 4.40 4.26 -12.54
N THR A 30 3.44 3.43 -12.16
CA THR A 30 3.31 2.90 -10.79
C THR A 30 4.13 1.63 -10.56
N ALA A 31 4.64 0.96 -11.60
CA ALA A 31 5.35 -0.32 -11.47
C ALA A 31 6.54 -0.28 -10.49
N GLY A 32 7.32 0.81 -10.46
CA GLY A 32 8.45 0.94 -9.54
C GLY A 32 8.02 1.07 -8.07
N ILE A 33 6.96 1.83 -7.83
CA ILE A 33 6.41 2.08 -6.49
C ILE A 33 5.64 0.85 -5.98
N LEU A 34 4.91 0.16 -6.86
CA LEU A 34 4.28 -1.13 -6.54
C LEU A 34 5.30 -2.20 -6.18
N GLY A 35 6.44 -2.24 -6.87
CA GLY A 35 7.53 -3.16 -6.54
C GLY A 35 8.10 -2.92 -5.13
N ASP A 36 8.27 -1.66 -4.76
CA ASP A 36 8.74 -1.25 -3.43
C ASP A 36 7.72 -1.60 -2.32
N ASP A 37 6.44 -1.25 -2.51
CA ASP A 37 5.35 -1.57 -1.56
C ASP A 37 5.21 -3.08 -1.32
N LEU A 38 5.31 -3.88 -2.39
CA LEU A 38 5.29 -5.34 -2.28
C LEU A 38 6.48 -5.88 -1.47
N ALA A 39 7.67 -5.30 -1.61
CA ALA A 39 8.85 -5.72 -0.86
C ALA A 39 8.71 -5.39 0.65
N VAL A 40 8.29 -4.16 0.97
CA VAL A 40 8.12 -3.72 2.36
C VAL A 40 6.97 -4.46 3.06
N ASN A 41 5.86 -4.73 2.36
CA ASN A 41 4.77 -5.53 2.90
C ASN A 41 5.15 -7.01 3.07
N ALA A 42 5.93 -7.58 2.14
CA ALA A 42 6.43 -8.95 2.28
C ALA A 42 7.35 -9.10 3.49
N GLU A 43 8.22 -8.12 3.77
CA GLU A 43 9.06 -8.11 4.97
C GLU A 43 8.23 -8.11 6.25
N LYS A 44 7.19 -7.25 6.32
CA LYS A 44 6.28 -7.18 7.49
C LYS A 44 5.38 -8.42 7.64
N ALA A 45 5.08 -9.12 6.55
CA ALA A 45 4.31 -10.36 6.52
C ALA A 45 5.16 -11.61 6.82
N SER A 46 6.49 -11.54 6.69
CA SER A 46 7.37 -12.65 7.03
C SER A 46 7.51 -12.82 8.56
N GLY A 47 7.35 -14.05 9.06
CA GLY A 47 7.54 -14.39 10.47
C GLY A 47 6.28 -14.69 11.29
N PHE A 48 5.12 -14.94 10.67
CA PHE A 48 3.98 -15.56 11.35
C PHE A 48 4.12 -17.09 11.34
N LYS A 49 3.52 -17.81 12.30
CA LYS A 49 3.38 -19.27 12.19
C LYS A 49 2.52 -19.56 10.95
N ALA A 50 2.98 -20.45 10.06
CA ALA A 50 2.31 -20.80 8.80
C ALA A 50 0.81 -21.15 8.93
N SER A 51 0.38 -21.63 10.12
CA SER A 51 -1.03 -21.93 10.40
C SER A 51 -1.93 -20.69 10.64
N ARG A 52 -1.36 -19.50 10.83
CA ARG A 52 -2.08 -18.24 11.13
C ARG A 52 -1.84 -17.10 10.14
N GLU A 53 -1.05 -17.34 9.09
CA GLU A 53 -0.78 -16.35 8.03
C GLU A 53 -2.05 -15.92 7.28
N LEU A 54 -2.87 -16.88 6.84
CA LEU A 54 -4.09 -16.61 6.06
C LEU A 54 -5.12 -15.73 6.81
N PRO A 55 -5.48 -16.03 8.08
CA PRO A 55 -6.39 -15.19 8.86
C PRO A 55 -5.86 -13.76 9.09
N VAL A 56 -4.56 -13.63 9.36
CA VAL A 56 -3.90 -12.33 9.60
C VAL A 56 -3.89 -11.51 8.31
N LEU A 57 -3.51 -12.12 7.18
CA LEU A 57 -3.52 -11.47 5.88
C LEU A 57 -4.93 -11.00 5.51
N TRP A 58 -5.96 -11.81 5.77
CA TRP A 58 -7.34 -11.43 5.52
C TRP A 58 -7.81 -10.23 6.36
N ALA A 59 -7.37 -10.14 7.62
CA ALA A 59 -7.64 -8.99 8.48
C ALA A 59 -6.97 -7.71 7.96
N ILE A 60 -5.71 -7.82 7.49
CA ILE A 60 -4.99 -6.70 6.86
C ILE A 60 -5.70 -6.26 5.58
N THR A 61 -6.06 -7.19 4.69
CA THR A 61 -6.76 -6.90 3.43
C THR A 61 -8.09 -6.17 3.68
N LYS A 62 -8.89 -6.62 4.65
CA LYS A 62 -10.15 -5.95 5.00
C LYS A 62 -9.93 -4.53 5.54
N GLY A 63 -8.93 -4.34 6.40
CA GLY A 63 -8.59 -3.03 6.96
C GLY A 63 -8.07 -2.06 5.89
N SER A 64 -7.14 -2.53 5.06
CA SER A 64 -6.61 -1.81 3.90
C SER A 64 -7.69 -1.39 2.92
N PHE A 65 -8.64 -2.29 2.62
CA PHE A 65 -9.74 -1.99 1.70
C PHE A 65 -10.60 -0.82 2.17
N LEU A 66 -10.91 -0.77 3.48
CA LEU A 66 -11.66 0.36 4.07
C LEU A 66 -10.88 1.67 3.97
N ASN A 67 -9.58 1.64 4.24
CA ASN A 67 -8.70 2.80 4.10
C ASN A 67 -8.67 3.31 2.66
N LYS A 68 -8.52 2.41 1.67
CA LYS A 68 -8.52 2.76 0.24
C LYS A 68 -9.85 3.39 -0.19
N LEU A 69 -10.98 2.88 0.32
CA LEU A 69 -12.30 3.43 0.02
C LEU A 69 -12.50 4.87 0.53
N ILE A 70 -11.79 5.27 1.59
CA ILE A 70 -11.84 6.64 2.16
C ILE A 70 -10.81 7.57 1.49
N ILE A 71 -9.60 7.07 1.24
CA ILE A 71 -8.51 7.84 0.63
C ILE A 71 -8.87 8.26 -0.79
N LEU A 72 -9.42 7.35 -1.58
CA LEU A 72 -9.58 7.55 -3.02
C LEU A 72 -10.53 8.72 -3.35
N PRO A 73 -11.72 8.83 -2.71
CA PRO A 73 -12.56 10.01 -2.85
C PRO A 73 -11.90 11.29 -2.33
N LEU A 74 -11.21 11.22 -1.18
CA LEU A 74 -10.59 12.38 -0.56
C LEU A 74 -9.44 12.93 -1.42
N ALA A 75 -8.62 12.04 -1.99
CA ALA A 75 -7.52 12.39 -2.90
C ALA A 75 -8.04 13.03 -4.19
N PHE A 76 -9.12 12.49 -4.78
CA PHE A 76 -9.76 13.11 -5.93
C PHE A 76 -10.36 14.49 -5.61
N LEU A 77 -10.98 14.63 -4.44
CA LEU A 77 -11.49 15.92 -3.98
C LEU A 77 -10.33 16.92 -3.78
N LEU A 78 -9.26 16.51 -3.11
CA LEU A 78 -8.10 17.35 -2.88
C LEU A 78 -7.43 17.76 -4.20
N SER A 79 -7.31 16.84 -5.16
CA SER A 79 -6.76 17.10 -6.49
C SER A 79 -7.61 18.09 -7.29
N ALA A 80 -8.94 17.98 -7.21
CA ALA A 80 -9.87 18.87 -7.92
C ALA A 80 -9.89 20.30 -7.34
N PHE A 81 -9.83 20.45 -6.00
CA PHE A 81 -9.99 21.75 -5.35
C PHE A 81 -8.66 22.42 -4.95
N LEU A 82 -7.66 21.66 -4.48
CA LEU A 82 -6.37 22.15 -3.98
C LEU A 82 -5.18 21.28 -4.46
N PRO A 83 -4.83 21.31 -5.77
CA PRO A 83 -3.78 20.47 -6.33
C PRO A 83 -2.37 20.74 -5.76
N TRP A 84 -2.11 21.93 -5.22
CA TRP A 84 -0.82 22.24 -4.58
C TRP A 84 -0.63 21.54 -3.21
N ALA A 85 -1.73 21.24 -2.51
CA ALA A 85 -1.68 20.57 -1.22
C ALA A 85 -1.19 19.12 -1.36
N VAL A 86 -1.56 18.48 -2.48
CA VAL A 86 -1.10 17.15 -2.89
C VAL A 86 0.43 17.08 -2.91
N ILE A 87 1.08 18.07 -3.55
CA ILE A 87 2.55 18.14 -3.66
C ILE A 87 3.18 18.27 -2.27
N LEU A 88 2.63 19.12 -1.41
CA LEU A 88 3.16 19.30 -0.05
C LEU A 88 3.03 18.03 0.80
N VAL A 89 1.91 17.33 0.71
CA VAL A 89 1.69 16.07 1.42
C VAL A 89 2.70 15.01 0.96
N LEU A 90 2.92 14.89 -0.35
CA LEU A 90 3.93 13.98 -0.91
C LEU A 90 5.35 14.34 -0.48
N LEU A 91 5.69 15.62 -0.47
CA LEU A 91 7.04 16.07 -0.11
C LEU A 91 7.34 15.79 1.37
N LEU A 92 6.35 15.99 2.25
CA LEU A 92 6.45 15.62 3.67
C LEU A 92 6.55 14.11 3.86
N GLY A 93 5.74 13.32 3.13
CA GLY A 93 5.78 11.86 3.17
C GLY A 93 7.13 11.30 2.70
N GLY A 94 7.63 11.79 1.56
CA GLY A 94 8.93 11.41 1.01
C GLY A 94 10.10 11.79 1.93
N LEU A 95 10.02 12.94 2.61
CA LEU A 95 11.02 13.34 3.60
C LEU A 95 11.04 12.40 4.81
N TYR A 96 9.86 11.98 5.30
CA TYR A 96 9.75 11.01 6.39
C TYR A 96 10.30 9.64 5.99
N LEU A 97 9.98 9.14 4.79
CA LEU A 97 10.50 7.87 4.29
C LEU A 97 12.02 7.92 4.08
N ALA A 98 12.56 9.04 3.60
CA ALA A 98 14.01 9.24 3.49
C ALA A 98 14.70 9.21 4.85
N TYR A 99 14.07 9.76 5.89
CA TYR A 99 14.55 9.67 7.27
C TYR A 99 14.57 8.22 7.78
N GLU A 100 13.46 7.48 7.65
CA GLU A 100 13.37 6.08 8.09
C GLU A 100 14.35 5.18 7.30
N GLY A 101 14.51 5.43 6.00
CA GLY A 101 15.46 4.72 5.16
C GLY A 101 16.91 4.96 5.58
N ALA A 102 17.27 6.20 5.90
CA ALA A 102 18.60 6.53 6.40
C ALA A 102 18.90 5.87 7.76
N GLU A 103 17.91 5.81 8.66
CA GLU A 103 18.02 5.12 9.95
C GLU A 103 18.26 3.62 9.79
N LYS A 104 17.49 2.95 8.92
CA LYS A 104 17.69 1.51 8.62
C LYS A 104 19.06 1.22 8.01
N ILE A 105 19.53 2.08 7.10
CA ILE A 105 20.89 1.94 6.53
C ILE A 105 21.93 2.11 7.63
N TYR A 106 21.76 3.10 8.51
CA TYR A 106 22.66 3.33 9.64
C TYR A 106 22.71 2.15 10.61
N GLU A 107 21.57 1.53 10.93
CA GLU A 107 21.51 0.31 11.76
C GLU A 107 22.30 -0.87 11.17
N VAL A 108 22.34 -1.00 9.84
CA VAL A 108 23.13 -2.05 9.16
C VAL A 108 24.64 -1.82 9.35
N PHE A 109 25.10 -0.56 9.33
CA PHE A 109 26.52 -0.23 9.48
C PHE A 109 26.97 -0.12 10.95
N VAL A 110 26.06 0.22 11.85
CA VAL A 110 26.31 0.30 13.30
C VAL A 110 25.38 -0.67 14.02
N PRO A 111 25.74 -1.96 14.08
CA PRO A 111 24.94 -2.96 14.79
C PRO A 111 24.96 -2.64 16.28
N HIS A 112 23.90 -2.00 16.75
CA HIS A 112 23.57 -2.00 18.17
C HIS A 112 23.07 -3.41 18.52
N PRO A 113 23.25 -3.88 19.77
CA PRO A 113 22.58 -5.10 20.23
C PRO A 113 21.07 -4.87 20.13
N GLN A 114 20.49 -5.29 19.02
CA GLN A 114 19.05 -5.41 18.85
C GLN A 114 18.56 -6.29 20.01
N PRO A 115 17.46 -5.93 20.71
CA PRO A 115 16.72 -6.94 21.44
C PRO A 115 16.43 -8.02 20.39
N VAL A 116 16.95 -9.22 20.67
CA VAL A 116 16.83 -10.43 19.84
C VAL A 116 15.52 -10.35 19.08
N PRO A 117 15.50 -10.34 17.73
CA PRO A 117 14.24 -10.44 17.00
C PRO A 117 13.57 -11.64 17.61
N VAL A 118 12.42 -11.42 18.25
CA VAL A 118 11.67 -12.49 18.88
C VAL A 118 11.22 -13.37 17.73
N ALA A 119 12.12 -14.26 17.29
CA ALA A 119 11.77 -15.54 16.77
C ALA A 119 10.73 -16.03 17.77
N LEU A 120 9.52 -16.28 17.28
CA LEU A 120 8.39 -16.79 18.02
C LEU A 120 8.71 -18.21 18.52
N ASN A 121 9.82 -18.35 19.24
CA ASN A 121 10.32 -19.56 19.87
C ASN A 121 9.55 -19.71 21.18
N GLU A 122 8.44 -20.41 21.03
CA GLU A 122 7.90 -21.44 21.94
C GLU A 122 7.52 -21.08 23.39
N ASN A 123 7.69 -19.86 23.88
CA ASN A 123 7.30 -19.50 25.27
C ASN A 123 6.51 -18.20 25.41
N ILE A 124 5.68 -17.87 24.42
CA ILE A 124 4.80 -16.70 24.47
C ILE A 124 3.37 -17.21 24.72
N SER A 125 2.68 -16.67 25.73
CA SER A 125 1.27 -17.01 26.00
C SER A 125 0.41 -16.71 24.76
N ASP A 126 -0.61 -17.52 24.49
CA ASP A 126 -1.53 -17.30 23.36
C ASP A 126 -2.14 -15.89 23.38
N GLU A 127 -2.28 -15.29 24.57
CA GLU A 127 -2.76 -13.92 24.75
C GLU A 127 -1.74 -12.87 24.27
N GLU A 128 -0.45 -13.05 24.57
CA GLU A 128 0.62 -12.16 24.14
C GLU A 128 0.84 -12.24 22.63
N LEU A 129 0.74 -13.45 22.04
CA LEU A 129 0.77 -13.66 20.59
C LEU A 129 -0.33 -12.87 19.87
N VAL A 130 -1.57 -12.90 20.38
CA VAL A 130 -2.69 -12.16 19.79
C VAL A 130 -2.48 -10.64 19.88
N THR A 131 -1.85 -10.14 20.94
CA THR A 131 -1.56 -8.69 21.05
C THR A 131 -0.47 -8.22 20.09
N LEU A 132 0.57 -9.05 19.88
CA LEU A 132 1.63 -8.79 18.91
C LEU A 132 1.09 -8.84 17.48
N GLU A 133 0.23 -9.82 17.16
CA GLU A 133 -0.46 -9.91 15.87
C GLU A 133 -1.29 -8.65 15.58
N LYS A 134 -2.12 -8.21 16.53
CA LYS A 134 -2.93 -6.98 16.39
C LYS A 134 -2.06 -5.74 16.14
N THR A 135 -0.92 -5.64 16.82
CA THR A 135 0.01 -4.52 16.67
C THR A 135 0.66 -4.53 15.29
N LYS A 136 1.10 -5.70 14.80
CA LYS A 136 1.61 -5.86 13.43
C LYS A 136 0.54 -5.52 12.39
N ILE A 137 -0.69 -6.00 12.55
CA ILE A 137 -1.82 -5.70 11.65
C ILE A 137 -2.06 -4.19 11.56
N LYS A 138 -2.09 -3.49 12.69
CA LYS A 138 -2.27 -2.04 12.72
C LYS A 138 -1.14 -1.31 12.01
N SER A 139 0.11 -1.71 12.25
CA SER A 139 1.29 -1.13 11.60
C SER A 139 1.27 -1.34 10.08
N ALA A 140 0.90 -2.54 9.63
CA ALA A 140 0.75 -2.86 8.21
C ALA A 140 -0.35 -2.01 7.55
N ILE A 141 -1.51 -1.85 8.19
CA ILE A 141 -2.62 -1.02 7.68
C ILE A 141 -2.22 0.46 7.55
N VAL A 142 -1.44 1.00 8.50
CA VAL A 142 -0.97 2.40 8.44
C VAL A 142 0.10 2.59 7.36
N THR A 143 0.95 1.59 7.15
CA THR A 143 1.98 1.65 6.10
C THR A 143 1.32 1.61 4.71
N ASP A 144 0.38 0.68 4.50
CA ASP A 144 -0.42 0.59 3.27
C ASP A 144 -1.27 1.84 3.05
N PHE A 145 -1.75 2.49 4.12
CA PHE A 145 -2.45 3.79 4.01
C PHE A 145 -1.57 4.86 3.38
N ILE A 146 -0.33 5.01 3.84
CA ILE A 146 0.61 6.02 3.33
C ILE A 146 0.99 5.70 1.89
N LEU A 147 1.33 4.44 1.61
CA LEU A 147 1.73 3.99 0.27
C LEU A 147 0.56 4.08 -0.74
N SER A 148 -0.68 3.83 -0.30
CA SER A 148 -1.86 4.00 -1.14
C SER A 148 -2.11 5.45 -1.53
N VAL A 149 -1.91 6.39 -0.60
CA VAL A 149 -2.04 7.83 -0.89
C VAL A 149 -1.03 8.25 -1.96
N GLU A 150 0.23 7.81 -1.83
CA GLU A 150 1.30 8.11 -2.78
C GLU A 150 1.00 7.56 -4.18
N ILE A 151 0.60 6.29 -4.28
CA ILE A 151 0.28 5.63 -5.55
C ILE A 151 -0.90 6.30 -6.25
N VAL A 152 -2.00 6.58 -5.53
CA VAL A 152 -3.22 7.17 -6.12
C VAL A 152 -2.97 8.57 -6.66
N ILE A 153 -2.06 9.31 -6.04
CA ILE A 153 -1.73 10.68 -6.44
C ILE A 153 -0.77 10.72 -7.65
N ILE A 154 0.17 9.76 -7.75
CA ILE A 154 1.21 9.74 -8.80
C ILE A 154 0.71 9.11 -10.11
N ALA A 155 -0.27 8.20 -10.03
CA ALA A 155 -0.83 7.47 -11.18
C ALA A 155 -1.41 8.40 -12.28
#